data_AF-A0A2A3D430-F1
#
_entry.id   AF-A0A2A3D430-F1
#
_cell.length_a   1.000
_cell.length_b   1.000
_cell.length_c   1.000
_cell.angle_alpha   90.00
_cell.angle_beta   90.00
_cell.angle_gamma   90.00
#
_symmetry.space_group_name_H-M   'P 1'
#
loop_
_entity.id
_entity.type
_entity.pdbx_description
1 polymer ?
#
loop_
_entity_poly.entity_id
_entity_poly.type
_entity_poly.pdbx_seq_one_letter_code
_entity_poly.pdbx_strand_id
1 'polypeptide(L)'
;MADKLLIRLFDVGLGDCIYCCVPKAHIDGRDFHILIDCGTLSSTDLLATAVGKLRPLLPLIDGKRRIDLLVVTHEHKDHMTGFGLKLWDDFSFGAIWMNAAMDLNHPEAEKAKKLHAFAAGAMAQAVRLNLALGPGLQELASAVALNKDAMTTLRETLPNRSKIKPIYVHADSTKADLKLPLNGASISVLGPERDIDFFYLGDPGDPSLRSALRFVEAGLPSVTAAVPAASDIVIPKNIDPADFRQLRSRMLSTALAFADLDGKVCNNTSVVLLLEWGGKRLLFVGDAEWDQGFKKGKGNCAWNVMWNLRKQQLDGPLAFLKIGHHGSVNATPWQMPGASKGEPLAILDSILPVDSKAMAKAVVSTRRGNYETIPRSDLLVEIGRRVSNTKNYQIALRGAGIPTSNVPKFAEFESESFAKPQPLRTDLERLLGSKGFVDVEIDR
;
A
#
# COMPACT_ATOMS: atom_id res chain seq x y z
N MET A 1 2.12 0.18 31.92
CA MET A 1 2.58 -0.71 30.82
C MET A 1 3.35 0.10 29.77
N ALA A 2 4.26 1.01 30.16
CA ALA A 2 4.39 2.28 29.44
C ALA A 2 5.81 2.65 28.95
N ASP A 3 6.58 1.68 28.42
CA ASP A 3 7.89 1.97 27.81
C ASP A 3 8.15 1.18 26.50
N LYS A 4 7.10 0.69 25.82
CA LYS A 4 7.22 0.01 24.52
C LYS A 4 6.47 0.76 23.43
N LEU A 5 7.04 0.80 22.23
CA LEU A 5 6.35 1.26 21.04
C LEU A 5 5.37 0.19 20.58
N LEU A 6 4.09 0.56 20.42
CA LEU A 6 3.04 -0.32 19.92
C LEU A 6 2.79 -0.07 18.44
N ILE A 7 2.73 -1.14 17.66
CA ILE A 7 2.28 -1.15 16.27
C ILE A 7 1.09 -2.09 16.20
N ARG A 8 -0.08 -1.59 15.79
CA ARG A 8 -1.31 -2.35 15.63
C ARG A 8 -1.74 -2.32 14.18
N LEU A 9 -1.79 -3.49 13.55
CA LEU A 9 -2.36 -3.66 12.22
C LEU A 9 -3.79 -4.13 12.39
N PHE A 10 -4.77 -3.30 12.06
CA PHE A 10 -6.18 -3.69 12.15
C PHE A 10 -6.52 -4.67 11.03
N ASP A 11 -7.31 -5.70 11.35
CA ASP A 11 -7.83 -6.59 10.33
C ASP A 11 -8.99 -5.92 9.59
N VAL A 12 -8.65 -5.30 8.46
CA VAL A 12 -9.59 -4.68 7.52
C VAL A 12 -9.84 -5.57 6.30
N GLY A 13 -9.46 -6.85 6.36
CA GLY A 13 -9.47 -7.73 5.19
C GLY A 13 -8.27 -7.50 4.29
N LEU A 14 -8.50 -7.23 3.01
CA LEU A 14 -7.47 -6.78 2.07
C LEU A 14 -7.41 -5.25 2.14
N GLY A 15 -6.34 -4.71 2.72
CA GLY A 15 -6.10 -3.29 2.88
C GLY A 15 -5.25 -2.98 4.11
N ASP A 16 -4.99 -1.70 4.33
CA ASP A 16 -4.20 -1.21 5.45
C ASP A 16 -4.95 -0.22 6.34
N CYS A 17 -4.82 -0.44 7.63
CA CYS A 17 -5.20 0.50 8.67
C CYS A 17 -4.28 0.20 9.86
N ILE A 18 -3.28 1.06 10.06
CA ILE A 18 -2.16 0.76 10.95
C ILE A 18 -2.02 1.88 11.96
N TYR A 19 -2.05 1.54 13.24
CA TYR A 19 -1.86 2.49 14.32
C TYR A 19 -0.50 2.26 15.00
N CYS A 20 0.28 3.33 15.18
CA CYS A 20 1.50 3.30 15.96
C CYS A 20 1.39 4.26 17.16
N CYS A 21 1.86 3.82 18.32
CA CYS A 21 1.98 4.62 19.52
C CYS A 21 3.43 4.62 19.98
N VAL A 22 4.10 5.77 19.91
CA VAL A 22 5.48 5.93 20.37
C VAL A 22 5.46 6.56 21.77
N PRO A 23 5.91 5.83 22.81
CA PRO A 23 5.71 6.25 24.19
C PRO A 23 6.54 7.49 24.52
N LYS A 24 5.90 8.48 25.17
CA LYS A 24 6.53 9.74 25.63
C LYS A 24 7.30 10.49 24.54
N ALA A 25 6.95 10.28 23.27
CA ALA A 25 7.68 10.83 22.14
C ALA A 25 7.13 12.19 21.68
N HIS A 26 6.03 12.68 22.25
CA HIS A 26 5.58 14.03 21.98
C HIS A 26 6.33 15.05 22.88
N ILE A 27 6.55 16.28 22.42
CA ILE A 27 7.32 17.31 23.17
C ILE A 27 6.73 17.68 24.55
N ASP A 28 5.43 17.45 24.76
CA ASP A 28 4.75 17.67 26.05
C ASP A 28 4.85 16.44 26.99
N GLY A 29 5.59 15.40 26.59
CA GLY A 29 5.83 14.19 27.37
C GLY A 29 4.76 13.10 27.24
N ARG A 30 3.68 13.33 26.48
CA ARG A 30 2.68 12.29 26.19
C ARG A 30 3.12 11.36 25.05
N ASP A 31 2.35 10.31 24.84
CA ASP A 31 2.57 9.40 23.72
C ASP A 31 2.29 10.08 22.37
N PHE A 32 3.03 9.71 21.34
CA PHE A 32 2.86 10.21 19.98
C PHE A 32 2.06 9.21 19.15
N HIS A 33 0.91 9.64 18.63
CA HIS A 33 -0.07 8.77 17.98
C HIS A 33 -0.05 8.92 16.46
N ILE A 34 0.27 7.85 15.75
CA ILE A 34 0.37 7.81 14.28
C ILE A 34 -0.70 6.87 13.74
N LEU A 35 -1.45 7.33 12.72
CA LEU A 35 -2.29 6.48 11.89
C LEU A 35 -1.68 6.45 10.48
N ILE A 36 -1.43 5.26 9.96
CA ILE A 36 -0.96 5.03 8.59
C ILE A 36 -2.08 4.30 7.87
N ASP A 37 -2.66 4.95 6.87
CA ASP A 37 -3.78 4.48 6.08
C ASP A 37 -5.04 4.12 6.88
N CYS A 38 -6.15 3.98 6.15
CA CYS A 38 -7.40 3.44 6.63
C CYS A 38 -8.27 3.05 5.43
N GLY A 39 -7.96 1.93 4.78
CA GLY A 39 -8.68 1.46 3.61
C GLY A 39 -8.95 -0.04 3.57
N THR A 40 -9.79 -0.44 2.63
CA THR A 40 -10.13 -1.84 2.41
C THR A 40 -10.70 -2.05 1.00
N LEU A 41 -10.39 -3.21 0.42
CA LEU A 41 -11.08 -3.81 -0.73
C LEU A 41 -12.06 -4.91 -0.31
N SER A 42 -12.28 -5.06 1.00
CA SER A 42 -13.20 -6.02 1.60
C SER A 42 -14.52 -5.34 1.99
N SER A 43 -14.84 -5.27 3.28
CA SER A 43 -16.06 -4.63 3.78
C SER A 43 -15.73 -3.37 4.56
N THR A 44 -16.48 -2.29 4.33
CA THR A 44 -16.42 -1.06 5.11
C THR A 44 -16.80 -1.25 6.59
N ASP A 45 -17.50 -2.34 6.94
CA ASP A 45 -17.81 -2.68 8.34
C ASP A 45 -16.55 -3.06 9.13
N LEU A 46 -15.56 -3.64 8.45
CA LEU A 46 -14.26 -3.93 9.06
C LEU A 46 -13.53 -2.62 9.39
N LEU A 47 -13.62 -1.60 8.53
CA LEU A 47 -13.08 -0.27 8.81
C LEU A 47 -13.81 0.41 9.97
N ALA A 48 -15.14 0.37 10.01
CA ALA A 48 -15.91 0.90 11.14
C ALA A 48 -15.50 0.21 12.46
N THR A 49 -15.29 -1.11 12.43
CA THR A 49 -14.80 -1.89 13.56
C THR A 49 -13.38 -1.50 13.96
N ALA A 50 -12.47 -1.34 13.00
CA ALA A 50 -11.09 -0.93 13.21
C ALA A 50 -11.02 0.47 13.87
N VAL A 51 -11.72 1.46 13.31
CA VAL A 51 -11.77 2.81 13.88
C VAL A 51 -12.44 2.80 15.25
N GLY A 52 -13.48 1.97 15.46
CA GLY A 52 -14.08 1.73 16.78
C GLY A 52 -13.06 1.25 17.82
N LYS A 53 -12.12 0.38 17.43
CA LYS A 53 -11.04 -0.13 18.30
C LYS A 53 -9.86 0.84 18.44
N LEU A 54 -9.66 1.75 17.48
CA LEU A 54 -8.69 2.83 17.57
C LEU A 54 -9.10 3.88 18.60
N ARG A 55 -10.39 4.26 18.62
CA ARG A 55 -10.94 5.29 19.50
C ARG A 55 -10.42 5.25 20.95
N PRO A 56 -10.52 4.13 21.69
CA PRO A 56 -10.09 4.08 23.09
C PRO A 56 -8.57 4.19 23.30
N LEU A 57 -7.75 4.14 22.24
CA LEU A 57 -6.29 4.24 22.32
C LEU A 57 -5.79 5.69 22.27
N LEU A 58 -6.66 6.63 21.87
CA LEU A 58 -6.29 8.01 21.59
C LEU A 58 -6.64 8.94 22.76
N PRO A 59 -5.78 9.91 23.08
CA PRO A 59 -6.09 10.91 24.08
C PRO A 59 -7.18 11.86 23.58
N LEU A 60 -7.98 12.37 24.52
CA LEU A 60 -8.92 13.45 24.24
C LEU A 60 -8.20 14.79 24.46
N ILE A 61 -8.10 15.59 23.40
CA ILE A 61 -7.58 16.95 23.41
C ILE A 61 -8.67 17.86 22.84
N ASP A 62 -9.06 18.87 23.60
CA ASP A 62 -10.16 19.79 23.25
C ASP A 62 -11.46 19.07 22.87
N GLY A 63 -11.77 17.98 23.57
CA GLY A 63 -12.97 17.16 23.33
C GLY A 63 -12.92 16.30 22.07
N LYS A 64 -11.79 16.21 21.37
CA LYS A 64 -11.58 15.37 20.18
C LYS A 64 -10.49 14.33 20.41
N ARG A 65 -10.63 13.17 19.79
CA ARG A 65 -9.62 12.11 19.79
C ARG A 65 -8.45 12.53 18.92
N ARG A 66 -7.28 12.67 19.54
CA ARG A 66 -6.11 13.20 18.86
C ARG A 66 -5.33 12.10 18.14
N ILE A 67 -5.10 12.30 16.84
CA ILE A 67 -4.03 11.66 16.08
C ILE A 67 -2.98 12.74 15.79
N ASP A 68 -1.71 12.49 16.13
CA ASP A 68 -0.66 13.49 15.92
C ASP A 68 -0.18 13.52 14.48
N LEU A 69 -0.14 12.35 13.83
CA LEU A 69 0.21 12.21 12.43
C LEU A 69 -0.73 11.21 11.75
N LEU A 70 -1.45 11.65 10.74
CA LEU A 70 -2.05 10.78 9.74
C LEU A 70 -1.14 10.72 8.52
N VAL A 71 -0.76 9.53 8.07
CA VAL A 71 -0.09 9.31 6.78
C VAL A 71 -1.01 8.53 5.86
N VAL A 72 -1.24 9.07 4.66
CA VAL A 72 -1.91 8.37 3.57
C VAL A 72 -0.87 8.04 2.52
N THR A 73 -0.60 6.74 2.35
CA THR A 73 0.55 6.28 1.55
C THR A 73 0.32 6.51 0.07
N HIS A 74 -0.86 6.20 -0.46
CA HIS A 74 -1.25 6.44 -1.84
C HIS A 74 -2.78 6.35 -2.01
N GLU A 75 -3.27 6.53 -3.24
CA GLU A 75 -4.70 6.73 -3.50
C GLU A 75 -5.51 5.45 -3.77
N HIS A 76 -4.90 4.27 -3.64
CA HIS A 76 -5.65 3.03 -3.77
C HIS A 76 -6.65 2.83 -2.62
N LYS A 77 -7.73 2.11 -2.92
CA LYS A 77 -8.90 1.98 -2.04
C LYS A 77 -8.61 1.27 -0.73
N ASP A 78 -7.80 0.23 -0.80
CA ASP A 78 -7.21 -0.49 0.31
C ASP A 78 -6.44 0.39 1.29
N HIS A 79 -6.11 1.64 0.91
CA HIS A 79 -5.37 2.57 1.76
C HIS A 79 -6.21 3.76 2.24
N MET A 80 -7.21 4.22 1.46
CA MET A 80 -7.94 5.45 1.81
C MET A 80 -9.47 5.38 1.87
N THR A 81 -10.10 4.24 1.55
CA THR A 81 -11.57 4.15 1.49
C THR A 81 -12.27 4.60 2.79
N GLY A 82 -11.67 4.36 3.96
CA GLY A 82 -12.22 4.75 5.26
C GLY A 82 -12.38 6.25 5.44
N PHE A 83 -11.63 7.07 4.72
CA PHE A 83 -11.78 8.52 4.73
C PHE A 83 -13.00 9.01 3.94
N GLY A 84 -13.62 8.17 3.11
CA GLY A 84 -14.92 8.45 2.49
C GLY A 84 -16.11 8.18 3.42
N LEU A 85 -15.87 7.61 4.61
CA LEU A 85 -16.91 7.22 5.56
C LEU A 85 -17.07 8.29 6.67
N LYS A 86 -18.25 8.32 7.29
CA LYS A 86 -18.55 9.18 8.45
C LYS A 86 -17.99 8.58 9.75
N LEU A 87 -16.66 8.41 9.81
CA LEU A 87 -15.96 7.80 10.94
C LEU A 87 -15.13 8.79 11.76
N TRP A 88 -14.96 10.02 11.28
CA TRP A 88 -13.90 10.94 11.75
C TRP A 88 -14.41 12.18 12.47
N ASP A 89 -15.71 12.29 12.71
CA ASP A 89 -16.33 13.50 13.28
C ASP A 89 -15.84 13.80 14.72
N ASP A 90 -15.44 12.76 15.48
CA ASP A 90 -14.90 12.88 16.83
C ASP A 90 -13.36 12.99 16.89
N PHE A 91 -12.68 13.12 15.75
CA PHE A 91 -11.21 13.16 15.67
C PHE A 91 -10.66 14.56 15.42
N SER A 92 -9.39 14.77 15.78
CA SER A 92 -8.56 15.90 15.39
C SER A 92 -7.16 15.44 15.00
N PHE A 93 -6.52 16.15 14.07
CA PHE A 93 -5.23 15.77 13.50
C PHE A 93 -4.16 16.83 13.77
N GLY A 94 -2.95 16.41 14.13
CA GLY A 94 -1.79 17.31 14.28
C GLY A 94 -1.09 17.61 12.97
N ALA A 95 -0.94 16.59 12.13
CA ALA A 95 -0.42 16.67 10.78
C ALA A 95 -1.12 15.62 9.91
N ILE A 96 -1.29 15.94 8.62
CA ILE A 96 -1.75 15.00 7.60
C ILE A 96 -0.69 15.01 6.50
N TRP A 97 -0.06 13.86 6.29
CA TRP A 97 0.87 13.62 5.19
C TRP A 97 0.21 12.77 4.13
N MET A 98 0.37 13.20 2.88
CA MET A 98 -0.10 12.48 1.69
C MET A 98 1.08 12.37 0.73
N ASN A 99 1.08 11.41 -0.18
CA ASN A 99 2.17 11.32 -1.16
C ASN A 99 2.24 12.55 -2.09
N ALA A 100 3.40 12.80 -2.68
CA ALA A 100 3.58 13.93 -3.60
C ALA A 100 2.71 13.84 -4.87
N ALA A 101 2.45 12.64 -5.39
CA ALA A 101 1.61 12.42 -6.57
C ALA A 101 0.14 12.83 -6.35
N MET A 102 -0.31 12.86 -5.09
CA MET A 102 -1.64 13.30 -4.68
C MET A 102 -1.77 14.82 -4.60
N ASP A 103 -0.72 15.60 -4.86
CA ASP A 103 -0.84 17.05 -5.02
C ASP A 103 -1.30 17.40 -6.45
N LEU A 104 -2.49 18.00 -6.57
CA LEU A 104 -3.05 18.45 -7.84
C LEU A 104 -2.14 19.44 -8.58
N ASN A 105 -1.32 20.19 -7.86
CA ASN A 105 -0.45 21.23 -8.40
C ASN A 105 1.03 20.82 -8.48
N HIS A 106 1.35 19.55 -8.18
CA HIS A 106 2.72 19.05 -8.31
C HIS A 106 3.27 19.23 -9.74
N PRO A 107 4.37 19.98 -9.91
CA PRO A 107 4.90 20.31 -11.24
C PRO A 107 5.60 19.13 -11.93
N GLU A 108 6.13 18.18 -11.15
CA GLU A 108 6.95 17.06 -11.65
C GLU A 108 6.15 15.73 -11.66
N ALA A 109 4.82 15.83 -11.86
CA ALA A 109 3.89 14.68 -12.00
C ALA A 109 2.85 14.94 -13.09
N GLU A 110 3.13 15.79 -14.08
CA GLU A 110 2.15 16.16 -15.10
C GLU A 110 1.75 14.95 -15.95
N LYS A 111 2.72 14.11 -16.34
CA LYS A 111 2.47 12.91 -17.16
C LYS A 111 1.74 11.86 -16.34
N ALA A 112 2.15 11.64 -15.10
CA ALA A 112 1.46 10.74 -14.17
C ALA A 112 0.00 11.16 -13.97
N LYS A 113 -0.30 12.45 -13.82
CA LYS A 113 -1.67 12.95 -13.72
C LYS A 113 -2.49 12.75 -14.98
N LYS A 114 -1.90 12.99 -16.16
CA LYS A 114 -2.57 12.73 -17.46
C LYS A 114 -2.90 11.25 -17.63
N LEU A 115 -1.94 10.38 -17.29
CA LEU A 115 -2.13 8.93 -17.28
C LEU A 115 -3.28 8.55 -16.34
N HIS A 116 -3.24 9.04 -15.10
CA HIS A 116 -4.26 8.76 -14.10
C HIS A 116 -5.66 9.20 -14.53
N ALA A 117 -5.80 10.43 -15.02
CA ALA A 117 -7.08 10.95 -15.49
C ALA A 117 -7.65 10.12 -16.65
N PHE A 118 -6.78 9.69 -17.58
CA PHE A 118 -7.19 8.82 -18.68
C PHE A 118 -7.58 7.42 -18.19
N ALA A 119 -6.76 6.78 -17.34
CA ALA A 119 -7.02 5.47 -16.78
C ALA A 119 -8.33 5.44 -15.98
N ALA A 120 -8.53 6.40 -15.09
CA ALA A 120 -9.77 6.55 -14.32
C ALA A 120 -10.99 6.73 -15.22
N GLY A 121 -10.88 7.59 -16.25
CA GLY A 121 -11.93 7.81 -17.23
C GLY A 121 -12.27 6.55 -18.03
N ALA A 122 -11.25 5.86 -18.53
CA ALA A 122 -11.40 4.63 -19.31
C ALA A 122 -12.03 3.51 -18.47
N MET A 123 -11.59 3.34 -17.22
CA MET A 123 -12.16 2.36 -16.31
C MET A 123 -13.61 2.69 -15.94
N ALA A 124 -13.92 3.96 -15.66
CA ALA A 124 -15.29 4.40 -15.39
C ALA A 124 -16.24 4.08 -16.58
N GLN A 125 -15.77 4.26 -17.81
CA GLN A 125 -16.54 3.87 -18.99
C GLN A 125 -16.63 2.35 -19.16
N ALA A 126 -15.53 1.62 -18.96
CA ALA A 126 -15.50 0.16 -19.07
C ALA A 126 -16.47 -0.53 -18.09
N VAL A 127 -16.61 0.00 -16.87
CA VAL A 127 -17.60 -0.46 -15.88
C VAL A 127 -19.03 -0.34 -16.39
N ARG A 128 -19.37 0.78 -17.04
CA ARG A 128 -20.71 1.00 -17.61
C ARG A 128 -21.06 0.01 -18.72
N LEU A 129 -20.05 -0.58 -19.37
CA LEU A 129 -20.22 -1.59 -20.41
C LEU A 129 -20.48 -3.00 -19.87
N ASN A 130 -20.45 -3.19 -18.54
CA ASN A 130 -20.66 -4.49 -17.87
C ASN A 130 -19.82 -5.62 -18.51
N LEU A 131 -18.54 -5.33 -18.77
CA LEU A 131 -17.64 -6.24 -19.47
C LEU A 131 -17.30 -7.45 -18.59
N ALA A 132 -16.99 -8.58 -19.25
CA ALA A 132 -16.37 -9.72 -18.60
C ALA A 132 -14.90 -9.36 -18.28
N LEU A 133 -14.72 -8.74 -17.12
CA LEU A 133 -13.41 -8.29 -16.63
C LEU A 133 -12.73 -9.42 -15.85
N GLY A 134 -11.42 -9.56 -16.04
CA GLY A 134 -10.59 -10.39 -15.15
C GLY A 134 -10.54 -9.81 -13.73
N PRO A 135 -10.14 -10.59 -12.71
CA PRO A 135 -10.15 -10.16 -11.32
C PRO A 135 -9.44 -8.83 -11.05
N GLY A 136 -8.22 -8.65 -11.56
CA GLY A 136 -7.46 -7.40 -11.38
C GLY A 136 -8.12 -6.18 -12.01
N LEU A 137 -8.93 -6.37 -13.06
CA LEU A 137 -9.63 -5.25 -13.70
C LEU A 137 -10.96 -4.90 -13.03
N GLN A 138 -11.60 -5.87 -12.36
CA GLN A 138 -12.75 -5.60 -11.48
C GLN A 138 -12.35 -4.75 -10.28
N GLU A 139 -11.14 -4.96 -9.76
CA GLU A 139 -10.55 -4.19 -8.66
C GLU A 139 -10.30 -2.73 -9.07
N LEU A 140 -9.63 -2.50 -10.20
CA LEU A 140 -9.45 -1.18 -10.81
C LEU A 140 -10.79 -0.48 -11.08
N ALA A 141 -11.78 -1.21 -11.62
CA ALA A 141 -13.14 -0.72 -11.86
C ALA A 141 -13.83 -0.27 -10.57
N SER A 142 -13.66 -1.05 -9.50
CA SER A 142 -14.23 -0.72 -8.21
C SER A 142 -13.59 0.54 -7.62
N ALA A 143 -12.33 0.88 -7.96
CA ALA A 143 -11.55 1.99 -7.40
C ALA A 143 -12.19 3.40 -7.59
N VAL A 144 -13.01 3.63 -8.61
CA VAL A 144 -13.37 5.00 -9.04
C VAL A 144 -14.36 5.72 -8.12
N ALA A 145 -15.37 5.05 -7.53
CA ALA A 145 -16.52 5.74 -6.91
C ALA A 145 -16.27 6.30 -5.49
N LEU A 146 -15.51 5.61 -4.63
CA LEU A 146 -15.29 6.02 -3.23
C LEU A 146 -14.05 6.93 -3.06
N ASN A 147 -13.22 7.02 -4.10
CA ASN A 147 -11.99 7.81 -4.03
C ASN A 147 -12.26 9.31 -3.98
N LYS A 148 -13.34 9.80 -4.61
CA LYS A 148 -13.66 11.24 -4.62
C LYS A 148 -13.96 11.77 -3.20
N ASP A 149 -14.85 11.12 -2.47
CA ASP A 149 -15.25 11.56 -1.12
C ASP A 149 -14.10 11.46 -0.12
N ALA A 150 -13.29 10.40 -0.23
CA ALA A 150 -12.08 10.24 0.55
C ALA A 150 -11.05 11.35 0.25
N MET A 151 -10.84 11.69 -1.03
CA MET A 151 -9.93 12.77 -1.41
C MET A 151 -10.39 14.14 -0.94
N THR A 152 -11.67 14.48 -1.09
CA THR A 152 -12.23 15.71 -0.50
C THR A 152 -12.04 15.74 1.01
N THR A 153 -12.27 14.60 1.68
CA THR A 153 -12.10 14.52 3.13
C THR A 153 -10.66 14.76 3.57
N LEU A 154 -9.70 14.14 2.88
CA LEU A 154 -8.27 14.24 3.18
C LEU A 154 -7.67 15.60 2.84
N ARG A 155 -8.06 16.20 1.71
CA ARG A 155 -7.51 17.49 1.24
C ARG A 155 -8.17 18.69 1.89
N GLU A 156 -9.44 18.59 2.27
CA GLU A 156 -10.23 19.76 2.70
C GLU A 156 -10.87 19.53 4.07
N THR A 157 -11.73 18.51 4.24
CA THR A 157 -12.56 18.37 5.43
C THR A 157 -11.75 18.22 6.72
N LEU A 158 -10.82 17.25 6.78
CA LEU A 158 -10.02 16.99 7.97
C LEU A 158 -9.00 18.10 8.25
N PRO A 159 -8.26 18.62 7.25
CA PRO A 159 -7.38 19.76 7.44
C PRO A 159 -8.10 21.00 7.95
N ASN A 160 -9.25 21.37 7.35
CA ASN A 160 -10.01 22.55 7.76
C ASN A 160 -10.54 22.42 9.19
N ARG A 161 -11.07 21.24 9.55
CA ARG A 161 -11.54 20.96 10.93
C ARG A 161 -10.41 21.02 11.95
N SER A 162 -9.20 20.59 11.55
CA SER A 162 -8.02 20.58 12.42
C SER A 162 -7.19 21.87 12.34
N LYS A 163 -7.56 22.82 11.47
CA LYS A 163 -6.84 24.08 11.20
C LYS A 163 -5.38 23.87 10.81
N ILE A 164 -5.12 22.84 10.01
CA ILE A 164 -3.80 22.49 9.48
C ILE A 164 -3.84 22.53 7.95
N LYS A 165 -2.66 22.49 7.34
CA LYS A 165 -2.51 22.22 5.90
C LYS A 165 -1.98 20.80 5.73
N PRO A 166 -2.52 20.00 4.80
CA PRO A 166 -1.90 18.73 4.46
C PRO A 166 -0.53 18.99 3.84
N ILE A 167 0.41 18.08 4.07
CA ILE A 167 1.76 18.12 3.50
C ILE A 167 1.89 16.99 2.51
N TYR A 168 2.27 17.31 1.28
CA TYR A 168 2.55 16.33 0.24
C TYR A 168 4.01 15.94 0.31
N VAL A 169 4.28 14.81 0.96
CA VAL A 169 5.63 14.39 1.32
C VAL A 169 6.30 13.62 0.18
N HIS A 170 7.61 13.79 0.10
CA HIS A 170 8.52 13.08 -0.78
C HIS A 170 9.85 12.85 -0.06
N ALA A 171 10.75 12.12 -0.71
CA ALA A 171 11.99 11.63 -0.14
C ALA A 171 13.04 12.72 0.15
N ASP A 172 12.79 13.97 -0.27
CA ASP A 172 13.59 15.16 0.07
C ASP A 172 12.91 16.06 1.11
N SER A 173 11.75 15.66 1.65
CA SER A 173 11.07 16.40 2.71
C SER A 173 11.96 16.48 3.95
N THR A 174 12.28 17.70 4.38
CA THR A 174 13.18 17.95 5.50
C THR A 174 12.43 17.95 6.83
N LYS A 175 13.15 17.80 7.95
CA LYS A 175 12.56 17.95 9.30
C LYS A 175 11.81 19.30 9.46
N ALA A 176 12.29 20.36 8.80
CA ALA A 176 11.67 21.67 8.83
C ALA A 176 10.35 21.75 8.04
N ASP A 177 10.20 20.92 7.00
CA ASP A 177 8.95 20.79 6.24
C ASP A 177 7.91 20.00 7.05
N LEU A 178 8.36 18.92 7.70
CA LEU A 178 7.53 17.94 8.39
C LEU A 178 6.97 18.45 9.74
N LYS A 179 7.70 19.35 10.43
CA LYS A 179 7.25 20.10 11.64
C LYS A 179 6.57 19.27 12.73
N LEU A 180 7.01 18.02 12.95
CA LEU A 180 6.42 17.17 13.97
C LEU A 180 6.94 17.51 15.37
N PRO A 181 6.07 17.55 16.40
CA PRO A 181 6.45 17.76 17.79
C PRO A 181 6.99 16.46 18.41
N LEU A 182 8.10 15.95 17.88
CA LEU A 182 8.76 14.73 18.35
C LEU A 182 9.92 15.02 19.32
N ASN A 183 10.06 14.15 20.32
CA ASN A 183 11.16 14.08 21.27
C ASN A 183 11.64 12.63 21.40
N GLY A 184 12.93 12.37 21.19
CA GLY A 184 13.50 11.02 21.30
C GLY A 184 13.07 10.01 20.22
N ALA A 185 12.41 10.48 19.15
CA ALA A 185 12.07 9.72 17.96
C ALA A 185 12.24 10.60 16.69
N SER A 186 12.48 9.97 15.55
CA SER A 186 12.50 10.63 14.23
C SER A 186 11.68 9.86 13.21
N ILE A 187 11.04 10.60 12.31
CA ILE A 187 10.33 10.04 11.15
C ILE A 187 10.94 10.66 9.91
N SER A 188 11.41 9.81 9.00
CA SER A 188 11.94 10.20 7.69
C SER A 188 11.08 9.60 6.58
N VAL A 189 10.96 10.32 5.47
CA VAL A 189 10.29 9.85 4.26
C VAL A 189 11.37 9.37 3.29
N LEU A 190 11.33 8.09 2.90
CA LEU A 190 12.30 7.50 1.97
C LEU A 190 11.79 7.46 0.53
N GLY A 191 10.48 7.56 0.35
CA GLY A 191 9.78 7.56 -0.93
C GLY A 191 8.40 8.21 -0.77
N PRO A 192 7.80 8.72 -1.86
CA PRO A 192 8.33 8.70 -3.22
C PRO A 192 9.39 9.77 -3.48
N GLU A 193 10.14 9.67 -4.57
CA GLU A 193 10.93 10.81 -5.06
C GLU A 193 10.03 11.98 -5.46
N ARG A 194 10.59 13.19 -5.45
CA ARG A 194 9.86 14.39 -5.87
C ARG A 194 9.48 14.33 -7.35
N ASP A 195 10.39 13.94 -8.22
CA ASP A 195 10.15 13.88 -9.66
C ASP A 195 9.45 12.56 -10.05
N ILE A 196 8.12 12.57 -9.98
CA ILE A 196 7.31 11.37 -10.18
C ILE A 196 7.43 10.87 -11.62
N ASP A 197 7.37 11.81 -12.57
CA ASP A 197 7.45 11.49 -13.99
C ASP A 197 8.82 10.87 -14.32
N PHE A 198 9.92 11.43 -13.81
CA PHE A 198 11.25 10.89 -14.09
C PHE A 198 11.49 9.51 -13.47
N PHE A 199 11.15 9.32 -12.19
CA PHE A 199 11.53 8.09 -11.48
C PHE A 199 10.58 6.91 -11.72
N TYR A 200 9.27 7.15 -11.90
CA TYR A 200 8.27 6.09 -11.95
C TYR A 200 7.67 5.86 -13.33
N LEU A 201 7.69 6.88 -14.20
CA LEU A 201 7.37 6.71 -15.63
C LEU A 201 8.63 6.54 -16.47
N GLY A 202 9.69 7.30 -16.18
CA GLY A 202 10.95 7.25 -16.91
C GLY A 202 11.08 8.31 -17.99
N ASP A 203 12.23 8.29 -18.67
CA ASP A 203 12.51 9.19 -19.78
C ASP A 203 11.69 8.81 -21.01
N PRO A 204 10.96 9.74 -21.63
CA PRO A 204 10.25 9.50 -22.90
C PRO A 204 11.13 9.01 -24.06
N GLY A 205 12.45 9.21 -24.00
CA GLY A 205 13.41 8.67 -24.97
C GLY A 205 13.59 7.14 -24.92
N ASP A 206 12.98 6.44 -23.97
CA ASP A 206 13.11 5.00 -23.78
C ASP A 206 12.41 4.13 -24.87
N PRO A 207 13.15 3.24 -25.57
CA PRO A 207 12.58 2.21 -26.46
C PRO A 207 11.58 1.22 -25.84
N SER A 208 11.73 0.82 -24.56
CA SER A 208 10.86 -0.19 -23.92
C SER A 208 9.47 0.32 -23.51
N LEU A 209 9.29 1.64 -23.46
CA LEU A 209 8.02 2.33 -23.17
C LEU A 209 7.44 3.05 -24.40
N ARG A 210 7.97 2.75 -25.60
CA ARG A 210 7.66 3.42 -26.88
C ARG A 210 6.18 3.51 -27.26
N SER A 211 5.30 2.71 -26.68
CA SER A 211 3.86 2.83 -26.89
C SER A 211 3.25 3.77 -25.85
N ALA A 212 3.20 3.40 -24.57
CA ALA A 212 2.43 4.12 -23.56
C ALA A 212 2.88 5.59 -23.32
N LEU A 213 4.18 5.85 -23.14
CA LEU A 213 4.67 7.21 -22.83
C LEU A 213 4.69 8.13 -24.04
N ARG A 214 5.00 7.61 -25.24
CA ARG A 214 4.83 8.39 -26.47
C ARG A 214 3.38 8.79 -26.71
N PHE A 215 2.39 7.98 -26.31
CA PHE A 215 0.99 8.41 -26.36
C PHE A 215 0.67 9.46 -25.30
N VAL A 216 1.24 9.39 -24.09
CA VAL A 216 1.09 10.47 -23.09
C VAL A 216 1.65 11.80 -23.61
N GLU A 217 2.75 11.78 -24.34
CA GLU A 217 3.38 12.97 -24.91
C GLU A 217 2.79 13.44 -26.25
N ALA A 218 2.44 12.50 -27.14
CA ALA A 218 1.82 12.80 -28.44
C ALA A 218 0.31 13.11 -28.33
N GLY A 219 -0.25 12.97 -27.13
CA GLY A 219 -1.68 13.11 -26.84
C GLY A 219 -2.34 11.75 -26.66
N LEU A 220 -2.82 11.49 -25.43
CA LEU A 220 -3.62 10.30 -25.14
C LEU A 220 -4.87 10.29 -26.04
N PRO A 221 -5.33 9.12 -26.52
CA PRO A 221 -6.60 9.05 -27.20
C PRO A 221 -7.71 9.58 -26.27
N SER A 222 -8.80 10.09 -26.85
CA SER A 222 -9.97 10.41 -26.03
C SER A 222 -10.47 9.13 -25.35
N VAL A 223 -11.04 9.28 -24.14
CA VAL A 223 -11.58 8.13 -23.40
C VAL A 223 -12.62 7.38 -24.26
N THR A 224 -13.46 8.11 -25.01
CA THR A 224 -14.47 7.50 -25.91
C THR A 224 -13.84 6.74 -27.09
N ALA A 225 -12.69 7.18 -27.60
CA ALA A 225 -11.97 6.44 -28.64
C ALA A 225 -11.36 5.14 -28.10
N ALA A 226 -10.87 5.16 -26.85
CA ALA A 226 -10.30 3.98 -26.20
C ALA A 226 -11.39 3.02 -25.68
N VAL A 227 -12.49 3.55 -25.17
CA VAL A 227 -13.63 2.83 -24.61
C VAL A 227 -14.92 3.47 -25.15
N PRO A 228 -15.57 2.90 -26.18
CA PRO A 228 -16.83 3.43 -26.73
C PRO A 228 -17.96 3.51 -25.71
N ALA A 229 -18.85 4.50 -25.85
CA ALA A 229 -20.02 4.61 -25.00
C ALA A 229 -20.99 3.44 -25.23
N ALA A 230 -21.76 3.07 -24.21
CA ALA A 230 -22.72 1.95 -24.30
C ALA A 230 -23.75 2.14 -25.43
N SER A 231 -24.15 3.39 -25.69
CA SER A 231 -25.06 3.77 -26.78
C SER A 231 -24.53 3.48 -28.17
N ASP A 232 -23.20 3.46 -28.33
CA ASP A 232 -22.53 3.36 -29.62
C ASP A 232 -22.23 1.90 -29.98
N ILE A 233 -22.53 0.96 -29.08
CA ILE A 233 -22.25 -0.47 -29.24
C ILE A 233 -23.50 -1.16 -29.79
N VAL A 234 -23.43 -1.55 -31.05
CA VAL A 234 -24.42 -2.44 -31.67
C VAL A 234 -24.08 -3.88 -31.30
N ILE A 235 -24.98 -4.55 -30.57
CA ILE A 235 -24.83 -5.98 -30.23
C ILE A 235 -25.10 -6.80 -31.49
N PRO A 236 -24.13 -7.58 -32.01
CA PRO A 236 -24.34 -8.38 -33.21
C PRO A 236 -25.31 -9.54 -32.91
N LYS A 237 -26.22 -9.83 -33.84
CA LYS A 237 -27.24 -10.89 -33.68
C LYS A 237 -26.68 -12.31 -33.84
N ASN A 238 -25.46 -12.44 -34.36
CA ASN A 238 -24.82 -13.69 -34.75
C ASN A 238 -23.74 -14.18 -33.77
N ILE A 239 -23.61 -13.54 -32.61
CA ILE A 239 -22.65 -13.90 -31.56
C ILE A 239 -23.40 -14.02 -30.23
N ASP A 240 -22.97 -14.95 -29.37
CA ASP A 240 -23.51 -15.03 -28.02
C ASP A 240 -23.17 -13.74 -27.24
N PRO A 241 -24.10 -13.17 -26.45
CA PRO A 241 -23.83 -11.96 -25.66
C PRO A 241 -22.64 -12.08 -24.71
N ALA A 242 -22.34 -13.26 -24.15
CA ALA A 242 -21.18 -13.49 -23.30
C ALA A 242 -19.87 -13.44 -24.09
N ASP A 243 -19.84 -14.09 -25.26
CA ASP A 243 -18.69 -14.07 -26.16
C ASP A 243 -18.42 -12.66 -26.70
N PHE A 244 -19.48 -11.90 -26.99
CA PHE A 244 -19.35 -10.50 -27.38
C PHE A 244 -18.74 -9.63 -26.28
N ARG A 245 -19.16 -9.83 -25.01
CA ARG A 245 -18.54 -9.15 -23.87
C ARG A 245 -17.06 -9.52 -23.72
N GLN A 246 -16.69 -10.78 -23.95
CA GLN A 246 -15.30 -11.22 -23.89
C GLN A 246 -14.45 -10.63 -25.03
N LEU A 247 -14.97 -10.59 -26.26
CA LEU A 247 -14.31 -9.95 -27.39
C LEU A 247 -14.07 -8.45 -27.13
N ARG A 248 -15.09 -7.75 -26.62
CA ARG A 248 -15.00 -6.34 -26.25
C ARG A 248 -13.91 -6.09 -25.21
N SER A 249 -13.78 -6.95 -24.20
CA SER A 249 -12.70 -6.87 -23.21
C SER A 249 -11.31 -6.90 -23.88
N ARG A 250 -11.10 -7.76 -24.89
CA ARG A 250 -9.84 -7.82 -25.66
C ARG A 250 -9.60 -6.57 -26.51
N MET A 251 -10.66 -5.97 -27.05
CA MET A 251 -10.57 -4.71 -27.81
C MET A 251 -10.10 -3.52 -26.96
N LEU A 252 -10.29 -3.56 -25.64
CA LEU A 252 -9.87 -2.50 -24.72
C LEU A 252 -8.40 -2.60 -24.28
N SER A 253 -7.61 -3.54 -24.81
CA SER A 253 -6.22 -3.84 -24.37
C SER A 253 -5.34 -2.61 -24.14
N THR A 254 -5.47 -1.56 -24.96
CA THR A 254 -4.74 -0.29 -24.77
C THR A 254 -5.16 0.44 -23.50
N ALA A 255 -6.47 0.61 -23.26
CA ALA A 255 -6.99 1.22 -22.04
C ALA A 255 -6.60 0.41 -20.80
N LEU A 256 -6.58 -0.93 -20.91
CA LEU A 256 -6.19 -1.81 -19.81
C LEU A 256 -4.70 -1.67 -19.48
N ALA A 257 -3.84 -1.56 -20.51
CA ALA A 257 -2.40 -1.35 -20.31
C ALA A 257 -2.10 -0.01 -19.62
N PHE A 258 -2.87 1.04 -19.93
CA PHE A 258 -2.73 2.32 -19.23
C PHE A 258 -3.22 2.26 -17.78
N ALA A 259 -4.31 1.55 -17.51
CA ALA A 259 -4.79 1.35 -16.14
C ALA A 259 -3.82 0.52 -15.29
N ASP A 260 -3.18 -0.49 -15.89
CA ASP A 260 -2.13 -1.29 -15.23
C ASP A 260 -0.89 -0.43 -14.93
N LEU A 261 -0.45 0.39 -15.89
CA LEU A 261 0.67 1.33 -15.69
C LEU A 261 0.34 2.36 -14.60
N ASP A 262 -0.88 2.91 -14.60
CA ASP A 262 -1.34 3.86 -13.59
C ASP A 262 -1.32 3.24 -12.18
N GLY A 263 -1.89 2.04 -12.03
CA GLY A 263 -1.84 1.29 -10.77
C GLY A 263 -0.42 1.04 -10.30
N LYS A 264 0.50 0.70 -11.22
CA LYS A 264 1.92 0.52 -10.90
C LYS A 264 2.60 1.81 -10.42
N VAL A 265 2.30 2.94 -11.04
CA VAL A 265 2.81 4.26 -10.60
C VAL A 265 2.23 4.61 -9.23
N CYS A 266 0.94 4.37 -9.02
CA CYS A 266 0.26 4.62 -7.76
C CYS A 266 0.89 3.82 -6.60
N ASN A 267 1.14 2.53 -6.80
CA ASN A 267 1.87 1.69 -5.84
C ASN A 267 3.26 2.24 -5.53
N ASN A 268 4.06 2.52 -6.57
CA ASN A 268 5.45 2.95 -6.43
C ASN A 268 5.60 4.41 -5.97
N THR A 269 4.51 5.18 -5.94
CA THR A 269 4.47 6.50 -5.34
C THR A 269 4.02 6.48 -3.88
N SER A 270 3.91 5.30 -3.28
CA SER A 270 3.63 5.13 -1.84
C SER A 270 4.58 5.92 -0.96
N VAL A 271 4.05 6.58 0.07
CA VAL A 271 4.87 7.12 1.16
C VAL A 271 5.56 5.96 1.89
N VAL A 272 6.88 5.96 1.88
CA VAL A 272 7.71 5.02 2.65
C VAL A 272 8.29 5.74 3.85
N LEU A 273 7.95 5.28 5.06
CA LEU A 273 8.36 5.89 6.32
C LEU A 273 9.42 5.04 7.01
N LEU A 274 10.49 5.69 7.44
CA LEU A 274 11.43 5.17 8.43
C LEU A 274 11.18 5.88 9.76
N LEU A 275 10.64 5.14 10.73
CA LEU A 275 10.49 5.58 12.12
C LEU A 275 11.66 5.04 12.93
N GLU A 276 12.35 5.93 13.63
CA GLU A 276 13.46 5.60 14.50
C GLU A 276 13.15 6.00 15.94
N TRP A 277 13.32 5.06 16.88
CA TRP A 277 13.07 5.27 18.30
C TRP A 277 13.95 4.35 19.12
N GLY A 278 14.71 4.88 20.08
CA GLY A 278 15.64 4.07 20.90
C GLY A 278 16.77 3.39 20.10
N GLY A 279 17.08 3.86 18.89
CA GLY A 279 18.01 3.17 17.98
C GLY A 279 17.38 2.00 17.22
N LYS A 280 16.09 1.72 17.42
CA LYS A 280 15.32 0.77 16.61
C LYS A 280 14.85 1.45 15.33
N ARG A 281 14.94 0.73 14.21
CA ARG A 281 14.51 1.17 12.88
C ARG A 281 13.26 0.39 12.46
N LEU A 282 12.17 1.10 12.21
CA LEU A 282 10.87 0.53 11.84
C LEU A 282 10.49 1.07 10.46
N LEU A 283 10.26 0.18 9.50
CA LEU A 283 10.00 0.56 8.11
C LEU A 283 8.55 0.24 7.72
N PHE A 284 7.84 1.25 7.21
CA PHE A 284 6.49 1.15 6.66
C PHE A 284 6.53 1.55 5.19
N VAL A 285 6.29 0.58 4.29
CA VAL A 285 6.64 0.77 2.87
C VAL A 285 5.44 1.04 1.95
N GLY A 286 4.24 1.21 2.51
CA GLY A 286 3.01 1.27 1.72
C GLY A 286 2.95 0.09 0.76
N ASP A 287 2.79 0.38 -0.53
CA ASP A 287 2.79 -0.59 -1.62
C ASP A 287 4.00 -0.45 -2.56
N ALA A 288 5.11 0.07 -2.02
CA ALA A 288 6.39 0.11 -2.72
C ALA A 288 6.73 -1.25 -3.33
N GLU A 289 6.95 -1.27 -4.64
CA GLU A 289 7.26 -2.49 -5.38
C GLU A 289 8.75 -2.59 -5.69
N TRP A 290 9.18 -3.78 -6.12
CA TRP A 290 10.53 -4.02 -6.62
C TRP A 290 10.53 -4.73 -7.98
N ASP A 291 11.62 -4.55 -8.72
CA ASP A 291 11.98 -5.35 -9.89
C ASP A 291 13.48 -5.72 -9.89
N GLN A 292 13.97 -6.27 -11.00
CA GLN A 292 15.34 -6.80 -11.13
C GLN A 292 16.45 -5.78 -10.77
N GLY A 293 16.20 -4.48 -10.84
CA GLY A 293 17.19 -3.47 -10.44
C GLY A 293 16.97 -2.11 -11.10
N PHE A 294 17.54 -1.08 -10.50
CA PHE A 294 17.41 0.29 -10.97
C PHE A 294 18.03 0.51 -12.36
N LYS A 295 17.28 1.20 -13.22
CA LYS A 295 17.70 1.56 -14.58
C LYS A 295 17.53 3.07 -14.77
N LYS A 296 18.66 3.77 -14.93
CA LYS A 296 18.67 5.22 -15.17
C LYS A 296 17.85 5.59 -16.40
N GLY A 297 16.96 6.57 -16.26
CA GLY A 297 16.08 7.05 -17.34
C GLY A 297 14.94 6.10 -17.70
N LYS A 298 14.64 5.09 -16.87
CA LYS A 298 13.45 4.23 -17.02
C LYS A 298 12.48 4.49 -15.88
N GLY A 299 11.23 4.07 -16.04
CA GLY A 299 10.33 3.91 -14.90
C GLY A 299 10.85 2.78 -14.02
N ASN A 300 11.04 3.06 -12.74
CA ASN A 300 11.58 2.12 -11.76
C ASN A 300 10.57 1.86 -10.65
N CYS A 301 10.69 0.71 -10.00
CA CYS A 301 9.94 0.45 -8.78
C CYS A 301 10.58 1.14 -7.56
N ALA A 302 9.76 1.47 -6.56
CA ALA A 302 10.13 2.29 -5.42
C ALA A 302 11.32 1.73 -4.62
N TRP A 303 11.36 0.43 -4.39
CA TRP A 303 12.48 -0.20 -3.69
C TRP A 303 13.81 0.02 -4.40
N ASN A 304 13.82 -0.09 -5.72
CA ASN A 304 15.02 0.05 -6.54
C ASN A 304 15.50 1.51 -6.55
N VAL A 305 14.57 2.46 -6.61
CA VAL A 305 14.87 3.90 -6.50
C VAL A 305 15.46 4.23 -5.13
N MET A 306 14.78 3.83 -4.05
CA MET A 306 15.25 4.09 -2.68
C MET A 306 16.61 3.44 -2.41
N TRP A 307 16.83 2.21 -2.87
CA TRP A 307 18.11 1.52 -2.70
C TRP A 307 19.26 2.24 -3.39
N ASN A 308 19.02 2.83 -4.56
CA ASN A 308 20.08 3.49 -5.34
C ASN A 308 20.33 4.94 -4.92
N LEU A 309 19.31 5.66 -4.43
CA LEU A 309 19.45 7.07 -4.05
C LEU A 309 19.63 7.27 -2.54
N ARG A 310 19.04 6.41 -1.72
CA ARG A 310 18.97 6.54 -0.25
C ARG A 310 19.50 5.30 0.45
N LYS A 311 20.48 4.63 -0.16
CA LYS A 311 21.13 3.44 0.39
C LYS A 311 21.52 3.63 1.85
N GLN A 312 22.14 4.74 2.21
CA GLN A 312 22.58 5.01 3.59
C GLN A 312 21.43 4.99 4.61
N GLN A 313 20.23 5.42 4.22
CA GLN A 313 19.07 5.42 5.10
C GLN A 313 18.37 4.06 5.16
N LEU A 314 18.50 3.23 4.11
CA LEU A 314 18.00 1.86 4.08
C LEU A 314 18.99 0.87 4.71
N ASP A 315 20.28 1.14 4.60
CA ASP A 315 21.34 0.17 4.92
C ASP A 315 21.40 -0.09 6.42
N GLY A 316 21.03 -1.31 6.80
CA GLY A 316 21.10 -1.80 8.18
C GLY A 316 19.87 -2.58 8.61
N PRO A 317 20.00 -3.38 9.68
CA PRO A 317 18.93 -4.22 10.16
C PRO A 317 17.75 -3.41 10.69
N LEU A 318 16.54 -3.88 10.38
CA LEU A 318 15.28 -3.35 10.91
C LEU A 318 14.86 -4.12 12.18
N ALA A 319 14.27 -3.38 13.12
CA ALA A 319 13.53 -3.98 14.23
C ALA A 319 12.10 -4.36 13.80
N PHE A 320 11.54 -3.65 12.82
CA PHE A 320 10.21 -3.93 12.28
C PHE A 320 10.11 -3.63 10.79
N LEU A 321 9.42 -4.50 10.05
CA LEU A 321 8.96 -4.26 8.68
C LEU A 321 7.44 -4.48 8.59
N LYS A 322 6.68 -3.46 8.19
CA LYS A 322 5.37 -3.71 7.58
C LYS A 322 5.62 -4.18 6.15
N ILE A 323 5.27 -5.43 5.86
CA ILE A 323 5.39 -5.99 4.52
C ILE A 323 4.40 -5.25 3.62
N GLY A 324 4.89 -4.67 2.53
CA GLY A 324 4.10 -3.83 1.62
C GLY A 324 3.14 -4.61 0.73
N HIS A 325 2.31 -3.91 -0.06
CA HIS A 325 1.52 -4.45 -1.17
C HIS A 325 0.84 -5.77 -0.82
N HIS A 326 0.30 -5.84 0.40
CA HIS A 326 -0.38 -7.00 0.97
C HIS A 326 0.37 -8.34 0.86
N GLY A 327 1.70 -8.30 0.77
CA GLY A 327 2.56 -9.47 0.59
C GLY A 327 2.64 -9.98 -0.85
N SER A 328 2.34 -9.13 -1.85
CA SER A 328 2.51 -9.42 -3.27
C SER A 328 3.92 -9.93 -3.60
N VAL A 329 4.09 -10.62 -4.72
CA VAL A 329 5.39 -11.12 -5.21
C VAL A 329 6.45 -10.02 -5.31
N ASN A 330 6.03 -8.78 -5.60
CA ASN A 330 6.86 -7.59 -5.73
C ASN A 330 6.83 -6.68 -4.49
N ALA A 331 6.27 -7.11 -3.35
CA ALA A 331 6.11 -6.29 -2.14
C ALA A 331 7.39 -6.02 -1.35
N THR A 332 8.27 -7.01 -1.31
CA THR A 332 9.55 -6.95 -0.57
C THR A 332 10.61 -7.58 -1.44
N PRO A 333 11.71 -6.87 -1.76
CA PRO A 333 12.79 -7.40 -2.57
C PRO A 333 13.30 -8.72 -2.00
N TRP A 334 13.45 -9.72 -2.86
CA TRP A 334 13.91 -11.05 -2.45
C TRP A 334 14.46 -11.82 -3.65
N GLN A 335 15.18 -12.90 -3.37
CA GLN A 335 15.59 -13.83 -4.41
C GLN A 335 14.46 -14.83 -4.69
N MET A 336 13.71 -14.61 -5.77
CA MET A 336 12.72 -15.58 -6.23
C MET A 336 13.37 -16.93 -6.54
N PRO A 337 12.66 -18.06 -6.37
CA PRO A 337 13.15 -19.37 -6.77
C PRO A 337 13.64 -19.39 -8.22
N GLY A 338 14.89 -19.81 -8.43
CA GLY A 338 15.52 -19.87 -9.76
C GLY A 338 16.07 -18.53 -10.30
N ALA A 339 15.86 -17.41 -9.60
CA ALA A 339 16.45 -16.13 -9.99
C ALA A 339 17.93 -16.04 -9.59
N SER A 340 18.72 -15.31 -10.38
CA SER A 340 20.10 -14.99 -10.03
C SER A 340 20.14 -14.03 -8.83
N LYS A 341 21.24 -14.08 -8.06
CA LYS A 341 21.49 -13.07 -7.02
C LYS A 341 21.63 -11.70 -7.67
N GLY A 342 21.09 -10.67 -7.04
CA GLY A 342 21.10 -9.31 -7.57
C GLY A 342 20.67 -8.29 -6.54
N GLU A 343 20.32 -7.09 -7.02
CA GLU A 343 19.88 -5.97 -6.19
C GLU A 343 18.77 -6.34 -5.19
N PRO A 344 17.73 -7.13 -5.55
CA PRO A 344 16.66 -7.47 -4.62
C PRO A 344 17.13 -8.24 -3.38
N LEU A 345 18.05 -9.19 -3.57
CA LEU A 345 18.61 -9.94 -2.45
C LEU A 345 19.51 -9.05 -1.58
N ALA A 346 20.29 -8.15 -2.20
CA ALA A 346 21.15 -7.23 -1.46
C ALA A 346 20.32 -6.28 -0.57
N ILE A 347 19.16 -5.82 -1.06
CA ILE A 347 18.21 -5.05 -0.24
C ILE A 347 17.73 -5.90 0.94
N LEU A 348 17.25 -7.13 0.69
CA LEU A 348 16.72 -8.00 1.74
C LEU A 348 17.76 -8.33 2.82
N ASP A 349 18.97 -8.67 2.40
CA ASP A 349 20.08 -8.99 3.29
C ASP A 349 20.52 -7.78 4.12
N SER A 350 20.37 -6.57 3.59
CA SER A 350 20.64 -5.34 4.34
C SER A 350 19.57 -5.03 5.38
N ILE A 351 18.28 -5.06 4.99
CA ILE A 351 17.18 -4.64 5.87
C ILE A 351 16.74 -5.71 6.87
N LEU A 352 16.86 -7.00 6.48
CA LEU A 352 16.47 -8.16 7.28
C LEU A 352 17.54 -9.26 7.16
N PRO A 353 18.78 -9.03 7.63
CA PRO A 353 19.81 -10.07 7.62
C PRO A 353 19.37 -11.28 8.46
N VAL A 354 19.70 -12.48 7.99
CA VAL A 354 19.34 -13.74 8.66
C VAL A 354 19.84 -13.76 10.12
N ASP A 355 21.04 -13.24 10.36
CA ASP A 355 21.66 -13.22 11.69
C ASP A 355 20.95 -12.27 12.68
N SER A 356 20.12 -11.34 12.19
CA SER A 356 19.32 -10.43 13.03
C SER A 356 17.91 -10.95 13.31
N LYS A 357 17.59 -12.21 12.97
CA LYS A 357 16.26 -12.81 13.16
C LYS A 357 15.64 -12.53 14.52
N ALA A 358 16.42 -12.68 15.59
CA ALA A 358 15.95 -12.53 16.97
C ALA A 358 15.48 -11.09 17.30
N MET A 359 15.98 -10.09 16.57
CA MET A 359 15.71 -8.67 16.84
C MET A 359 14.69 -8.05 15.87
N ALA A 360 14.42 -8.72 14.75
CA ALA A 360 13.51 -8.23 13.72
C ALA A 360 12.10 -8.83 13.87
N LYS A 361 11.09 -8.03 13.55
CA LYS A 361 9.69 -8.46 13.46
C LYS A 361 9.11 -8.02 12.11
N ALA A 362 8.15 -8.76 11.58
CA ALA A 362 7.39 -8.34 10.41
C ALA A 362 5.93 -8.78 10.51
N VAL A 363 5.04 -7.99 9.90
CA VAL A 363 3.61 -8.31 9.77
C VAL A 363 3.14 -7.88 8.39
N VAL A 364 2.19 -8.63 7.84
CA VAL A 364 1.48 -8.28 6.61
C VAL A 364 -0.02 -8.15 6.87
N SER A 365 -0.61 -7.03 6.45
CA SER A 365 -2.06 -6.94 6.26
C SER A 365 -2.38 -7.60 4.93
N THR A 366 -3.07 -8.73 4.92
CA THR A 366 -3.35 -9.46 3.68
C THR A 366 -4.64 -10.24 3.78
N ARG A 367 -5.14 -10.66 2.62
CA ARG A 367 -6.23 -11.62 2.48
C ARG A 367 -5.95 -12.47 1.26
N ARG A 368 -5.71 -13.77 1.46
CA ARG A 368 -5.68 -14.73 0.35
C ARG A 368 -7.01 -14.67 -0.41
N GLY A 369 -6.95 -14.17 -1.65
CA GLY A 369 -8.06 -14.12 -2.58
C GLY A 369 -7.90 -15.12 -3.71
N ASN A 370 -8.35 -14.75 -4.91
CA ASN A 370 -8.18 -15.53 -6.14
C ASN A 370 -6.87 -15.20 -6.88
N TYR A 371 -6.01 -14.37 -6.28
CA TYR A 371 -4.75 -13.94 -6.87
C TYR A 371 -3.63 -14.91 -6.48
N GLU A 372 -2.85 -15.33 -7.47
CA GLU A 372 -1.63 -16.10 -7.25
C GLU A 372 -0.62 -15.28 -6.42
N THR A 373 -0.52 -13.98 -6.71
CA THR A 373 0.52 -13.12 -6.18
C THR A 373 0.27 -12.62 -4.76
N ILE A 374 -0.98 -12.55 -4.28
CA ILE A 374 -1.31 -11.90 -3.00
C ILE A 374 -1.98 -12.87 -1.99
N PRO A 375 -1.32 -13.14 -0.85
CA PRO A 375 0.12 -12.94 -0.64
C PRO A 375 0.95 -13.94 -1.48
N ARG A 376 2.25 -13.76 -1.56
CA ARG A 376 3.17 -14.74 -2.15
C ARG A 376 3.78 -15.56 -1.01
N SER A 377 3.35 -16.82 -0.84
CA SER A 377 3.60 -17.56 0.40
C SER A 377 5.06 -17.99 0.60
N ASP A 378 5.82 -18.23 -0.47
CA ASP A 378 7.26 -18.49 -0.40
C ASP A 378 8.07 -17.23 -0.04
N LEU A 379 7.64 -16.03 -0.49
CA LEU A 379 8.16 -14.76 0.03
C LEU A 379 7.93 -14.66 1.54
N LEU A 380 6.72 -14.94 2.02
CA LEU A 380 6.42 -14.91 3.46
C LEU A 380 7.29 -15.91 4.24
N VAL A 381 7.53 -17.10 3.69
CA VAL A 381 8.46 -18.06 4.30
C VAL A 381 9.89 -17.52 4.35
N GLU A 382 10.37 -16.86 3.30
CA GLU A 382 11.70 -16.26 3.28
C GLU A 382 11.83 -15.15 4.34
N ILE A 383 10.82 -14.29 4.47
CA ILE A 383 10.80 -13.28 5.55
C ILE A 383 10.73 -13.98 6.93
N GLY A 384 9.97 -15.08 7.05
CA GLY A 384 9.88 -15.89 8.27
C GLY A 384 11.21 -16.51 8.72
N ARG A 385 12.18 -16.67 7.82
CA ARG A 385 13.55 -17.06 8.19
C ARG A 385 14.32 -15.93 8.86
N ARG A 386 13.93 -14.68 8.64
CA ARG A 386 14.66 -13.45 9.01
C ARG A 386 13.99 -12.63 10.12
N VAL A 387 12.84 -13.07 10.63
CA VAL A 387 12.13 -12.40 11.73
C VAL A 387 11.76 -13.36 12.86
N SER A 388 11.58 -12.81 14.07
CA SER A 388 11.32 -13.56 15.30
C SER A 388 9.83 -13.87 15.51
N ASN A 389 8.93 -12.96 15.11
CA ASN A 389 7.48 -13.07 15.33
C ASN A 389 6.82 -13.93 14.24
N THR A 390 7.12 -15.23 14.23
CA THR A 390 6.59 -16.16 13.23
C THR A 390 5.58 -17.13 13.80
N LYS A 391 4.73 -17.69 12.93
CA LYS A 391 3.78 -18.75 13.25
C LYS A 391 3.83 -19.84 12.20
N ASN A 392 3.75 -21.09 12.66
CA ASN A 392 3.45 -22.23 11.81
C ASN A 392 1.92 -22.37 11.72
N TYR A 393 1.35 -21.89 10.62
CA TYR A 393 -0.10 -21.83 10.47
C TYR A 393 -0.74 -23.20 10.31
N GLN A 394 -0.03 -24.20 9.78
CA GLN A 394 -0.55 -25.57 9.75
C GLN A 394 -0.79 -26.13 11.15
N ILE A 395 0.19 -25.95 12.05
CA ILE A 395 0.07 -26.38 13.45
C ILE A 395 -1.00 -25.56 14.17
N ALA A 396 -1.02 -24.24 13.97
CA ALA A 396 -1.97 -23.36 14.63
C ALA A 396 -3.42 -23.67 14.24
N LEU A 397 -3.72 -23.82 12.95
CA LEU A 397 -5.07 -24.14 12.48
C LEU A 397 -5.50 -25.53 12.95
N ARG A 398 -4.61 -26.53 12.88
CA ARG A 398 -4.88 -27.87 13.39
C ARG A 398 -5.20 -27.84 14.89
N GLY A 399 -4.41 -27.12 15.68
CA GLY A 399 -4.63 -26.96 17.12
C GLY A 399 -5.94 -26.26 17.46
N ALA A 400 -6.41 -25.35 16.59
CA ALA A 400 -7.71 -24.68 16.71
C ALA A 400 -8.89 -25.48 16.12
N GLY A 401 -8.65 -26.68 15.55
CA GLY A 401 -9.68 -27.47 14.88
C GLY A 401 -10.20 -26.85 13.58
N ILE A 402 -9.44 -25.94 12.96
CA ILE A 402 -9.82 -25.24 11.73
C ILE A 402 -9.26 -26.00 10.52
N PRO A 403 -10.12 -26.47 9.58
CA PRO A 403 -9.66 -27.11 8.35
C PRO A 403 -8.87 -26.15 7.47
N THR A 404 -7.81 -26.63 6.81
CA THR A 404 -7.05 -25.83 5.83
C THR A 404 -7.88 -25.45 4.61
N SER A 405 -8.98 -26.15 4.32
CA SER A 405 -9.96 -25.77 3.30
C SER A 405 -10.64 -24.43 3.55
N ASN A 406 -10.58 -23.89 4.78
CA ASN A 406 -11.08 -22.56 5.10
C ASN A 406 -10.13 -21.44 4.61
N VAL A 407 -8.90 -21.78 4.23
CA VAL A 407 -7.98 -20.86 3.57
C VAL A 407 -8.30 -20.88 2.07
N PRO A 408 -8.71 -19.75 1.46
CA PRO A 408 -9.03 -19.72 0.03
C PRO A 408 -7.85 -20.20 -0.81
N LYS A 409 -8.12 -20.97 -1.88
CA LYS A 409 -7.09 -21.46 -2.81
C LYS A 409 -5.90 -22.17 -2.15
N PHE A 410 -6.13 -22.80 -0.99
CA PHE A 410 -5.07 -23.43 -0.20
C PHE A 410 -4.19 -24.40 -1.00
N ALA A 411 -4.83 -25.32 -1.75
CA ALA A 411 -4.12 -26.33 -2.53
C ALA A 411 -3.21 -25.70 -3.60
N GLU A 412 -3.68 -24.61 -4.23
CA GLU A 412 -3.01 -23.92 -5.33
C GLU A 412 -1.81 -23.09 -4.86
N PHE A 413 -1.93 -22.34 -3.75
CA PHE A 413 -0.93 -21.31 -3.41
C PHE A 413 -0.32 -21.41 -2.01
N GLU A 414 -0.91 -22.16 -1.08
CA GLU A 414 -0.48 -22.17 0.32
C GLU A 414 0.16 -23.50 0.74
N SER A 415 -0.26 -24.62 0.15
CA SER A 415 0.03 -25.98 0.59
C SER A 415 1.52 -26.28 0.84
N GLU A 416 2.41 -25.81 -0.03
CA GLU A 416 3.86 -26.03 0.05
C GLU A 416 4.58 -25.20 1.14
N SER A 417 3.96 -24.10 1.57
CA SER A 417 4.56 -23.10 2.45
C SER A 417 3.88 -23.00 3.83
N PHE A 418 2.67 -23.54 3.97
CA PHE A 418 1.84 -23.40 5.16
C PHE A 418 2.42 -24.06 6.42
N ALA A 419 3.21 -25.12 6.23
CA ALA A 419 3.90 -25.86 7.29
C ALA A 419 5.19 -25.17 7.76
N LYS A 420 5.63 -24.11 7.08
CA LYS A 420 6.85 -23.36 7.40
C LYS A 420 6.49 -22.12 8.22
N PRO A 421 7.37 -21.66 9.14
CA PRO A 421 7.14 -20.43 9.87
C PRO A 421 7.01 -19.24 8.92
N GLN A 422 5.94 -18.47 9.07
CA GLN A 422 5.68 -17.23 8.33
C GLN A 422 5.50 -16.08 9.33
N PRO A 423 5.78 -14.81 8.95
CA PRO A 423 5.39 -13.64 9.71
C PRO A 423 3.88 -13.66 10.00
N LEU A 424 3.46 -12.90 11.01
CA LEU A 424 2.03 -12.78 11.31
C LEU A 424 1.29 -12.13 10.14
N ARG A 425 0.11 -12.68 9.79
CA ARG A 425 -0.74 -12.18 8.70
C ARG A 425 -2.19 -12.05 9.14
N THR A 426 -2.81 -10.91 8.85
CA THR A 426 -4.13 -10.54 9.41
C THR A 426 -5.24 -11.53 9.07
N ASP A 427 -5.26 -12.09 7.86
CA ASP A 427 -6.28 -13.07 7.45
C ASP A 427 -6.26 -14.39 8.21
N LEU A 428 -5.09 -14.98 8.44
CA LEU A 428 -4.98 -16.22 9.19
C LEU A 428 -5.13 -15.98 10.69
N GLU A 429 -4.66 -14.84 11.21
CA GLU A 429 -4.95 -14.44 12.58
C GLU A 429 -6.46 -14.24 12.80
N ARG A 430 -7.21 -13.71 11.82
CA ARG A 430 -8.68 -13.67 11.86
C ARG A 430 -9.28 -15.07 11.93
N LEU A 431 -8.82 -16.01 11.10
CA LEU A 431 -9.32 -17.39 11.17
C LEU A 431 -9.06 -18.01 12.54
N LEU A 432 -7.91 -17.71 13.15
CA LEU A 432 -7.54 -18.14 14.50
C LEU A 432 -8.27 -17.37 15.63
N GLY A 433 -9.29 -16.56 15.30
CA GLY A 433 -10.11 -15.87 16.29
C GLY A 433 -9.45 -14.64 16.90
N SER A 434 -8.55 -13.96 16.19
CA SER A 434 -7.95 -12.71 16.66
C SER A 434 -9.03 -11.66 17.00
N LYS A 435 -8.65 -10.69 17.83
CA LYS A 435 -9.52 -9.57 18.21
C LYS A 435 -9.70 -8.54 17.09
N GLY A 436 -9.51 -8.92 15.81
CA GLY A 436 -9.57 -8.05 14.64
C GLY A 436 -8.40 -7.09 14.51
N PHE A 437 -7.24 -7.45 15.05
CA PHE A 437 -5.97 -6.77 14.84
C PHE A 437 -4.80 -7.68 15.24
N VAL A 438 -3.60 -7.33 14.78
CA VAL A 438 -2.32 -7.90 15.21
C VAL A 438 -1.49 -6.81 15.88
N ASP A 439 -1.03 -7.07 17.09
CA ASP A 439 -0.15 -6.16 17.83
C ASP A 439 1.30 -6.62 17.74
N VAL A 440 2.19 -5.65 17.57
CA VAL A 440 3.63 -5.80 17.68
C VAL A 440 4.15 -4.74 18.63
N GLU A 441 4.84 -5.18 19.67
CA GLU A 441 5.56 -4.30 20.57
C GLU A 441 7.04 -4.28 20.22
N ILE A 442 7.64 -3.10 20.24
CA ILE A 442 9.08 -2.89 20.10
C ILE A 442 9.59 -2.32 21.43
N ASP A 443 10.57 -3.02 22.01
CA ASP A 443 11.29 -2.56 23.18
C ASP A 443 12.29 -1.47 22.79
N ARG A 444 12.55 -0.52 23.70
CA ARG A 444 13.44 0.61 23.46
C ARG A 444 14.86 0.19 23.10
#